data_AF-A0A842HIN0-F1
#
_entry.id   AF-A0A842HIN0-F1
#
_cell.length_a   1.000
_cell.length_b   1.000
_cell.length_c   1.000
_cell.angle_alpha   90.00
_cell.angle_beta   90.00
_cell.angle_gamma   90.00
#
_symmetry.space_group_name_H-M   'P 1'
#
loop_
_entity.id
_entity.type
_entity.pdbx_description
1 polymer ?
#
loop_
_entity_poly.entity_id
_entity_poly.type
_entity_poly.pdbx_seq_one_letter_code
_entity_poly.pdbx_strand_id
1 'polypeptide(L)'
;MEANEPKPFTAEDEAEVRESLKRCSPETVEAAIAYRKSGDTSQVPVIIMGILERVMEPEARPKLLEGNDDTRINEDLGIDSLTMVEVIMMVEETLDITVDNEELRGLATIGDVKTFITGKLA
;
A
#
# COMPACT_ATOMS: atom_id res chain seq x y z
N MET A 1 22.44 24.48 13.64
CA MET A 1 22.68 23.58 12.49
C MET A 1 22.21 22.22 12.97
N GLU A 2 20.91 21.98 12.89
CA GLU A 2 20.32 20.70 13.30
C GLU A 2 20.65 19.70 12.20
N ALA A 3 21.53 18.75 12.53
CA ALA A 3 21.76 17.58 11.70
C ALA A 3 20.45 16.77 11.76
N ASN A 4 19.72 16.74 10.64
CA ASN A 4 18.59 15.83 10.48
C ASN A 4 19.17 14.43 10.25
N GLU A 5 19.65 13.80 11.31
CA GLU A 5 20.00 12.38 11.31
C GLU A 5 18.72 11.57 11.06
N PRO A 6 18.71 10.58 10.16
CA PRO A 6 17.53 9.75 9.98
C PRO A 6 17.26 9.04 11.30
N LYS A 7 16.11 9.33 11.94
CA LYS A 7 15.73 8.68 13.18
C LYS A 7 15.69 7.17 12.94
N PRO A 8 16.35 6.36 13.79
CA PRO A 8 16.23 4.92 13.70
C PRO A 8 14.77 4.53 13.93
N PHE A 9 14.22 3.64 13.12
CA PHE A 9 12.87 3.10 13.30
C PHE A 9 12.74 2.52 14.72
N THR A 10 11.87 3.10 15.53
CA THR A 10 11.73 2.77 16.96
C THR A 10 10.60 1.76 17.19
N ALA A 11 10.49 1.28 18.44
CA ALA A 11 9.36 0.45 18.84
C ALA A 11 8.02 1.21 18.82
N GLU A 12 8.04 2.54 18.95
CA GLU A 12 6.85 3.39 18.84
C GLU A 12 6.37 3.44 17.39
N ASP A 13 7.29 3.66 16.43
CA ASP A 13 6.96 3.61 14.99
C ASP A 13 6.38 2.23 14.59
N GLU A 14 6.94 1.13 15.13
CA GLU A 14 6.40 -0.21 14.90
C GLU A 14 4.98 -0.37 15.43
N ALA A 15 4.69 0.20 16.61
CA ALA A 15 3.35 0.16 17.19
C ALA A 15 2.34 0.97 16.38
N GLU A 16 2.73 2.15 15.89
CA GLU A 16 1.89 2.99 15.02
C GLU A 16 1.53 2.27 13.72
N VAL A 17 2.51 1.70 13.02
CA VAL A 17 2.27 0.93 11.78
C VAL A 17 1.32 -0.25 12.05
N ARG A 18 1.51 -0.98 13.14
CA ARG A 18 0.62 -2.07 13.56
C ARG A 18 -0.78 -1.58 13.85
N GLU A 19 -0.94 -0.40 14.43
CA GLU A 19 -2.24 0.16 14.74
C GLU A 19 -2.99 0.60 13.47
N SER A 20 -2.33 1.30 12.54
CA SER A 20 -2.93 1.70 11.26
C SER A 20 -3.37 0.48 10.44
N LEU A 21 -2.50 -0.54 10.39
CA LEU A 21 -2.72 -1.77 9.63
C LEU A 21 -3.42 -2.87 10.45
N LYS A 22 -4.01 -2.58 11.61
CA LYS A 22 -4.64 -3.60 12.49
C LYS A 22 -5.79 -4.40 11.87
N ARG A 23 -6.40 -3.91 10.78
CA ARG A 23 -7.43 -4.63 10.02
C ARG A 23 -6.89 -5.30 8.75
N CYS A 24 -5.61 -5.18 8.48
CA CYS A 24 -4.92 -5.90 7.42
C CYS A 24 -4.45 -7.26 7.93
N SER A 25 -4.07 -8.12 6.98
CA SER A 25 -3.42 -9.40 7.26
C SER A 25 -2.04 -9.21 7.91
N PRO A 26 -1.57 -10.17 8.73
CA PRO A 26 -0.29 -10.04 9.44
C PRO A 26 0.89 -9.86 8.48
N GLU A 27 0.83 -10.49 7.31
CA GLU A 27 1.83 -10.35 6.24
C GLU A 27 2.00 -8.89 5.79
N THR A 28 0.90 -8.15 5.66
CA THR A 28 0.90 -6.72 5.29
C THR A 28 1.59 -5.87 6.35
N VAL A 29 1.32 -6.17 7.62
CA VAL A 29 1.87 -5.46 8.76
C VAL A 29 3.38 -5.69 8.84
N GLU A 30 3.82 -6.94 8.72
CA GLU A 30 5.25 -7.27 8.73
C GLU A 30 5.99 -6.66 7.54
N ALA A 31 5.39 -6.66 6.35
CA ALA A 31 5.95 -6.02 5.17
C ALA A 31 6.11 -4.50 5.36
N ALA A 32 5.10 -3.82 5.91
CA ALA A 32 5.17 -2.39 6.22
C ALA A 32 6.26 -2.05 7.24
N ILE A 33 6.39 -2.87 8.29
CA ILE A 33 7.46 -2.71 9.29
C ILE A 33 8.83 -2.94 8.65
N ALA A 34 8.98 -3.98 7.84
CA ALA A 34 10.22 -4.29 7.14
C ALA A 34 10.62 -3.16 6.18
N TYR A 35 9.65 -2.59 5.45
CA TYR A 35 9.84 -1.41 4.63
C TYR A 35 10.31 -0.21 5.47
N ARG A 36 9.62 0.13 6.55
CA ARG A 36 9.99 1.28 7.41
C ARG A 36 11.35 1.10 8.09
N LYS A 37 11.78 -0.15 8.36
CA LYS A 37 13.10 -0.47 8.94
C LYS A 37 14.26 -0.38 7.96
N SER A 38 14.06 -0.82 6.72
CA SER A 38 15.17 -1.05 5.78
C SER A 38 15.02 -0.31 4.45
N GLY A 39 13.87 0.32 4.18
CA GLY A 39 13.54 0.92 2.89
C GLY A 39 13.39 -0.12 1.77
N ASP A 40 13.15 -1.39 2.10
CA ASP A 40 13.09 -2.47 1.11
C ASP A 40 11.82 -2.38 0.26
N THR A 41 11.94 -1.85 -0.95
CA THR A 41 10.83 -1.67 -1.90
C THR A 41 10.22 -3.01 -2.36
N SER A 42 10.91 -4.13 -2.13
CA SER A 42 10.37 -5.48 -2.36
C SER A 42 9.15 -5.78 -1.48
N GLN A 43 8.97 -5.06 -0.37
CA GLN A 43 7.79 -5.18 0.52
C GLN A 43 6.56 -4.42 0.00
N VAL A 44 6.75 -3.42 -0.87
CA VAL A 44 5.68 -2.53 -1.36
C VAL A 44 4.52 -3.30 -2.01
N PRO A 45 4.76 -4.30 -2.89
CA PRO A 45 3.66 -5.07 -3.46
C PRO A 45 2.82 -5.80 -2.41
N VAL A 46 3.45 -6.32 -1.35
CA VAL A 46 2.77 -7.02 -0.24
C VAL A 46 1.88 -6.05 0.53
N ILE A 47 2.39 -4.84 0.80
CA ILE A 47 1.64 -3.78 1.47
C ILE A 47 0.41 -3.39 0.65
N ILE A 48 0.58 -3.14 -0.64
CA ILE A 48 -0.51 -2.75 -1.56
C ILE A 48 -1.58 -3.85 -1.64
N MET A 49 -1.18 -5.11 -1.82
CA MET A 49 -2.11 -6.25 -1.85
C MET A 49 -2.93 -6.35 -0.56
N GLY A 50 -2.28 -6.19 0.59
CA GLY A 50 -2.97 -6.25 1.87
C GLY A 50 -3.93 -5.09 2.13
N ILE A 51 -3.60 -3.89 1.66
CA ILE A 51 -4.49 -2.72 1.77
C ILE A 51 -5.68 -2.87 0.82
N LEU A 52 -5.47 -3.38 -0.40
CA LEU A 52 -6.56 -3.72 -1.32
C LEU A 52 -7.50 -4.76 -0.69
N GLU A 53 -6.96 -5.86 -0.15
CA GLU A 53 -7.76 -6.90 0.51
C GLU A 53 -8.60 -6.35 1.67
N ARG A 54 -8.09 -5.35 2.40
CA ARG A 54 -8.78 -4.71 3.53
C ARG A 54 -10.02 -3.93 3.11
N VAL A 55 -9.95 -3.18 2.02
CA VAL A 55 -11.09 -2.35 1.55
C VAL A 55 -12.09 -3.15 0.74
N MET A 56 -11.67 -4.31 0.23
CA MET A 56 -12.50 -5.18 -0.58
C MET A 56 -13.45 -6.03 0.26
N GLU A 57 -14.59 -6.34 -0.34
CA GLU A 57 -15.52 -7.33 0.21
C GLU A 57 -14.92 -8.75 0.18
N PRO A 58 -15.27 -9.62 1.13
CA PRO A 58 -14.71 -10.98 1.22
C PRO A 58 -14.91 -11.81 -0.05
N GLU A 59 -15.97 -11.52 -0.83
CA GLU A 59 -16.28 -12.19 -2.09
C GLU A 59 -15.32 -11.82 -3.24
N ALA A 60 -14.68 -10.65 -3.16
CA ALA A 60 -13.74 -10.17 -4.18
C ALA A 60 -12.28 -10.58 -3.89
N ARG A 61 -11.96 -10.99 -2.65
CA ARG A 61 -10.63 -11.48 -2.26
C ARG A 61 -10.07 -12.62 -3.11
N PRO A 62 -10.82 -13.69 -3.46
CA PRO A 62 -10.29 -14.73 -4.33
C PRO A 62 -9.84 -14.18 -5.68
N LYS A 63 -10.57 -13.23 -6.27
CA LYS A 63 -10.16 -12.58 -7.52
C LYS A 63 -8.87 -11.76 -7.39
N LEU A 64 -8.64 -11.14 -6.24
CA LEU A 64 -7.38 -10.44 -5.97
C LEU A 64 -6.20 -11.43 -5.89
N LEU A 65 -6.40 -12.55 -5.19
CA LEU A 65 -5.37 -13.58 -4.98
C LEU A 65 -5.08 -14.40 -6.25
N GLU A 66 -6.10 -14.67 -7.07
CA GLU A 66 -5.98 -15.34 -8.37
C GLU A 66 -5.56 -14.36 -9.48
N GLY A 67 -5.72 -13.06 -9.23
CA GLY A 67 -5.41 -11.98 -10.15
C GLY A 67 -3.91 -11.79 -10.38
N ASN A 68 -3.60 -10.99 -11.39
CA ASN A 68 -2.24 -10.63 -11.77
C ASN A 68 -2.14 -9.11 -11.99
N ASP A 69 -1.02 -8.65 -12.53
CA ASP A 69 -0.79 -7.23 -12.76
C ASP A 69 -1.71 -6.62 -13.84
N ASP A 70 -2.35 -7.45 -14.68
CA ASP A 70 -3.34 -7.04 -15.66
C ASP A 70 -4.77 -6.94 -15.09
N THR A 71 -5.01 -7.42 -13.86
CA THR A 71 -6.33 -7.39 -13.22
C THR A 71 -6.79 -5.96 -13.00
N ARG A 72 -7.99 -5.64 -13.52
CA ARG A 72 -8.58 -4.30 -13.44
C ARG A 72 -9.22 -4.06 -12.09
N ILE A 73 -8.81 -2.98 -11.43
CA ILE A 73 -9.25 -2.64 -10.08
C ILE A 73 -10.77 -2.38 -10.05
N ASN A 74 -11.28 -1.64 -11.02
CA ASN A 74 -12.70 -1.32 -11.09
C ASN A 74 -13.55 -2.49 -11.62
N GLU A 75 -13.16 -3.12 -12.73
CA GLU A 75 -13.99 -4.11 -13.42
C GLU A 75 -13.91 -5.50 -12.79
N ASP A 76 -12.71 -5.96 -12.39
CA ASP A 76 -12.54 -7.30 -11.84
C ASP A 76 -12.81 -7.33 -10.33
N LEU A 77 -12.26 -6.34 -9.60
CA LEU A 77 -12.31 -6.29 -8.15
C LEU A 77 -13.50 -5.48 -7.60
N GLY A 78 -14.18 -4.69 -8.44
CA GLY A 78 -15.30 -3.86 -8.01
C GLY A 78 -14.88 -2.67 -7.12
N ILE A 79 -13.63 -2.23 -7.21
CA ILE A 79 -13.14 -1.09 -6.44
C ILE A 79 -13.46 0.19 -7.21
N ASP A 80 -14.36 1.00 -6.63
CA ASP A 80 -14.71 2.31 -7.18
C ASP A 80 -13.60 3.34 -7.00
N SER A 81 -13.71 4.46 -7.72
CA SER A 81 -12.74 5.56 -7.63
C SER A 81 -12.61 6.13 -6.22
N LEU A 82 -13.67 6.12 -5.41
CA LEU A 82 -13.62 6.58 -4.02
C LEU A 82 -12.77 5.64 -3.16
N THR A 83 -13.02 4.34 -3.27
CA THR A 83 -12.26 3.30 -2.57
C THR A 83 -10.80 3.30 -3.01
N MET A 84 -10.52 3.58 -4.28
CA MET A 84 -9.17 3.74 -4.79
C MET A 84 -8.43 4.89 -4.08
N VAL A 85 -9.08 6.02 -3.82
CA VAL A 85 -8.48 7.12 -3.04
C VAL A 85 -8.18 6.67 -1.60
N GLU A 86 -9.06 5.88 -0.96
CA GLU A 86 -8.79 5.33 0.38
C GLU A 86 -7.59 4.37 0.40
N VAL A 87 -7.46 3.52 -0.61
CA VAL A 87 -6.29 2.63 -0.77
C VAL A 87 -5.02 3.45 -0.84
N ILE A 88 -5.00 4.48 -1.69
CA ILE A 88 -3.82 5.31 -1.87
C ILE A 88 -3.49 6.08 -0.59
N MET A 89 -4.48 6.69 0.08
CA MET A 89 -4.25 7.38 1.35
C MET A 89 -3.61 6.47 2.40
N MET A 90 -4.06 5.21 2.50
CA MET A 90 -3.43 4.24 3.42
C MET A 90 -2.01 3.84 2.98
N VAL A 91 -1.76 3.71 1.69
CA VAL A 91 -0.43 3.43 1.15
C VAL A 91 0.52 4.60 1.41
N GLU A 92 0.07 5.83 1.19
CA GLU A 92 0.80 7.08 1.49
C GLU A 92 1.22 7.15 2.96
N GLU A 93 0.26 6.93 3.88
CA GLU A 93 0.52 6.91 5.32
C GLU A 93 1.51 5.79 5.68
N THR A 94 1.36 4.61 5.09
CA THR A 94 2.23 3.46 5.38
C THR A 94 3.65 3.67 4.89
N LEU A 95 3.82 4.21 3.68
CA LEU A 95 5.10 4.36 3.01
C LEU A 95 5.77 5.72 3.23
N ASP A 96 5.10 6.66 3.91
CA ASP A 96 5.56 8.03 4.11
C ASP A 96 5.78 8.80 2.80
N ILE A 97 4.86 8.63 1.84
CA ILE A 97 4.92 9.28 0.52
C ILE A 97 3.73 10.21 0.30
N THR A 98 3.82 11.04 -0.73
CA THR A 98 2.73 11.90 -1.20
C THR A 98 2.42 11.61 -2.66
N VAL A 99 1.14 11.40 -2.95
CA VAL A 99 0.58 11.04 -4.26
C VAL A 99 -0.46 12.08 -4.63
N ASP A 100 -0.34 12.65 -5.83
CA ASP A 100 -1.28 13.65 -6.30
C ASP A 100 -2.53 13.02 -6.93
N ASN A 101 -3.69 13.66 -6.78
CA ASN A 101 -4.95 13.12 -7.31
C ASN A 101 -4.94 12.99 -8.84
N GLU A 102 -4.18 13.82 -9.54
CA GLU A 102 -4.03 13.73 -10.99
C GLU A 102 -3.32 12.45 -11.43
N GLU A 103 -2.41 11.92 -10.61
CA GLU A 103 -1.65 10.71 -10.90
C GLU A 103 -2.51 9.45 -10.77
N LEU A 104 -3.56 9.50 -9.95
CA LEU A 104 -4.51 8.39 -9.78
C LEU A 104 -5.34 8.10 -11.03
N ARG A 105 -5.52 9.08 -11.92
CA ARG A 105 -6.34 8.91 -13.13
C ARG A 105 -5.78 7.88 -14.12
N GLY A 106 -4.48 7.56 -14.00
CA GLY A 106 -3.82 6.57 -14.85
C GLY A 106 -3.85 5.14 -14.31
N LEU A 107 -4.32 4.93 -13.07
CA LEU A 107 -4.24 3.64 -12.39
C LEU A 107 -5.48 2.81 -12.69
N ALA A 108 -5.39 1.87 -13.63
CA ALA A 108 -6.50 1.00 -14.01
C ALA A 108 -6.33 -0.42 -13.47
N THR A 109 -5.08 -0.91 -13.38
CA THR A 109 -4.79 -2.27 -12.95
C THR A 109 -3.98 -2.33 -11.65
N ILE A 110 -3.93 -3.52 -11.05
CA ILE A 110 -3.06 -3.82 -9.91
C ILE A 110 -1.59 -3.50 -10.25
N GLY A 111 -1.15 -3.85 -11.46
CA GLY A 111 0.21 -3.61 -11.94
C GLY A 111 0.55 -2.13 -12.03
N ASP A 112 -0.40 -1.30 -12.48
CA ASP A 112 -0.23 0.16 -12.53
C ASP A 112 0.04 0.71 -11.13
N VAL A 113 -0.75 0.30 -10.14
CA VAL A 113 -0.58 0.78 -8.74
C VAL A 113 0.76 0.35 -8.18
N LYS A 114 1.14 -0.92 -8.33
CA LYS A 114 2.45 -1.41 -7.86
C LYS A 114 3.58 -0.62 -8.50
N THR A 115 3.56 -0.49 -9.82
CA THR A 115 4.60 0.19 -10.58
C THR A 115 4.68 1.67 -10.24
N PHE A 116 3.52 2.32 -10.08
CA PHE A 116 3.42 3.73 -9.71
C PHE A 116 4.04 3.98 -8.34
N ILE A 117 3.64 3.22 -7.32
CA ILE A 117 4.14 3.40 -5.95
C ILE A 117 5.62 3.03 -5.86
N THR A 118 6.05 1.91 -6.48
CA THR A 118 7.48 1.56 -6.53
C THR A 118 8.29 2.64 -7.25
N GLY A 119 7.76 3.24 -8.31
CA GLY A 119 8.40 4.34 -9.02
C GLY A 119 8.53 5.63 -8.20
N LYS A 120 7.60 5.90 -7.28
CA LYS A 120 7.70 7.03 -6.33
C LYS A 120 8.81 6.85 -5.31
N LEU A 121 9.20 5.61 -5.04
CA LEU A 121 10.22 5.24 -4.06
C LEU A 121 11.62 5.05 -4.66
N ALA A 122 11.73 5.09 -5.98
CA ALA A 122 12.96 4.88 -6.74
C ALA A 122 13.81 6.15 -6.89
#